data_AF-X1GT93-F1
#
_entry.id   AF-X1GT93-F1
#
_cell.length_a   1.000
_cell.length_b   1.000
_cell.length_c   1.000
_cell.angle_alpha   90.00
_cell.angle_beta   90.00
_cell.angle_gamma   90.00
#
_symmetry.space_group_name_H-M   'P 1'
#
loop_
_entity.id
_entity.type
_entity.pdbx_description
1 polymer ?
#
loop_
_entity_poly.entity_id
_entity_poly.type
_entity_poly.pdbx_seq_one_letter_code
_entity_poly.pdbx_strand_id
1 'polypeptide(L)'
;ECSKIYPAEEKITWLIERAIMVTQDSIVTQDAHYVNSQKEPVKFEIGASKFKQEITISEKFIENQKLANSEEELVSGIMNFLENLKISREYVKQARKAIEKHDSKNAVKYLKKGNGFLISLLQIASGQLTTLKDYEIVEKLICSEISKMEFLRAFILISLGRVNNAIDSLERAALFSTIIHNHQTCLTLNYVKALILLFHGLYNNAIMAYNFTEELADIYNDKRLKLKCAIGKSIALYIQRLKCVR
;
A
#
# COMPACT_ATOMS: atom_id res chain seq x y z
N GLU A 1 -27.77 -13.21 -18.48
CA GLU A 1 -27.43 -11.92 -19.10
C GLU A 1 -26.83 -10.89 -18.10
N CYS A 2 -25.77 -11.22 -17.34
CA CYS A 2 -25.19 -10.30 -16.34
C CYS A 2 -23.73 -9.91 -16.61
N SER A 3 -23.30 -9.87 -17.87
CA SER A 3 -21.89 -9.59 -18.24
C SER A 3 -21.67 -8.25 -18.95
N LYS A 4 -22.68 -7.37 -19.05
CA LYS A 4 -22.58 -6.10 -19.79
C LYS A 4 -22.67 -4.84 -18.91
N ILE A 5 -21.98 -4.83 -17.77
CA ILE A 5 -21.79 -3.61 -16.98
C ILE A 5 -20.31 -3.23 -17.14
N TYR A 6 -19.99 -2.44 -18.18
CA TYR A 6 -18.65 -1.94 -18.57
C TYR A 6 -17.57 -3.00 -18.89
N PRO A 7 -16.82 -2.88 -20.01
CA PRO A 7 -15.79 -3.85 -20.39
C PRO A 7 -14.72 -3.99 -19.30
N ALA A 8 -14.26 -5.21 -19.06
CA ALA A 8 -13.35 -5.54 -17.96
C ALA A 8 -12.03 -4.74 -18.00
N GLU A 9 -11.57 -4.39 -19.21
CA GLU A 9 -10.36 -3.58 -19.43
C GLU A 9 -10.51 -2.16 -18.88
N GLU A 10 -11.64 -1.48 -19.10
CA GLU A 10 -11.87 -0.12 -18.56
C GLU A 10 -11.89 -0.11 -17.04
N LYS A 11 -12.42 -1.16 -16.39
CA LYS A 11 -12.38 -1.31 -14.92
C LYS A 11 -10.97 -1.50 -14.41
N ILE A 12 -10.17 -2.30 -15.11
CA ILE A 12 -8.78 -2.58 -14.74
C ILE A 12 -7.93 -1.32 -14.90
N THR A 13 -8.09 -0.60 -16.02
CA THR A 13 -7.41 0.67 -16.27
C THR A 13 -7.76 1.71 -15.20
N TRP A 14 -9.06 1.89 -14.91
CA TRP A 14 -9.51 2.80 -13.85
C TRP A 14 -8.95 2.43 -12.47
N LEU A 15 -8.88 1.13 -12.13
CA LEU A 15 -8.29 0.66 -10.87
C LEU A 15 -6.78 0.93 -10.81
N ILE A 16 -6.05 0.76 -11.92
CA ILE A 16 -4.63 1.07 -12.03
C ILE A 16 -4.40 2.58 -11.90
N GLU A 17 -5.18 3.41 -12.60
CA GLU A 17 -5.10 4.87 -12.51
C GLU A 17 -5.34 5.34 -11.07
N ARG A 18 -6.34 4.77 -10.39
CA ARG A 18 -6.59 5.06 -8.97
C ARG A 18 -5.45 4.60 -8.07
N ALA A 19 -4.87 3.43 -8.33
CA ALA A 19 -3.70 2.95 -7.57
C ALA A 19 -2.46 3.84 -7.80
N ILE A 20 -2.27 4.36 -9.01
CA ILE A 20 -1.21 5.31 -9.33
C ILE A 20 -1.44 6.62 -8.56
N MET A 21 -2.65 7.19 -8.61
CA MET A 21 -2.97 8.42 -7.88
C MET A 21 -2.71 8.28 -6.38
N VAL A 22 -3.20 7.19 -5.77
CA VAL A 22 -3.05 6.95 -4.32
C VAL A 22 -1.59 6.72 -3.90
N THR A 23 -0.70 6.40 -4.84
CA THR A 23 0.74 6.26 -4.58
C THR A 23 1.55 7.50 -4.99
N GLN A 24 0.94 8.48 -5.66
CA GLN A 24 1.63 9.66 -6.24
C GLN A 24 2.13 10.65 -5.20
N ASP A 25 1.49 10.72 -4.02
CA ASP A 25 1.76 11.77 -3.05
C ASP A 25 2.83 11.41 -1.99
N SER A 26 3.59 12.45 -1.62
CA SER A 26 4.52 12.50 -0.49
C SER A 26 3.91 11.89 0.77
N ILE A 27 4.74 11.27 1.62
CA ILE A 27 4.27 10.70 2.89
C ILE A 27 3.61 11.77 3.79
N VAL A 28 3.92 13.05 3.55
CA VAL A 28 3.27 14.20 4.18
C VAL A 28 2.61 15.06 3.10
N THR A 29 1.30 14.95 2.92
CA THR A 29 0.52 15.90 2.10
C THR A 29 -0.70 16.41 2.86
N GLN A 30 -0.77 17.74 2.99
CA GLN A 30 -1.99 18.50 3.20
C GLN A 30 -2.81 18.50 1.89
N ASP A 31 -4.10 18.23 2.04
CA ASP A 31 -5.23 18.54 1.16
C ASP A 31 -5.20 18.09 -0.31
N ALA A 32 -5.91 16.97 -0.55
CA ALA A 32 -6.78 16.84 -1.72
C ALA A 32 -8.23 16.62 -1.22
N HIS A 33 -9.01 17.71 -1.20
CA HIS A 33 -10.42 17.71 -0.84
C HIS A 33 -11.31 17.08 -1.94
N TYR A 34 -12.45 16.53 -1.48
CA TYR A 34 -13.61 15.91 -2.16
C TYR A 34 -13.44 14.46 -2.64
N VAL A 35 -14.23 13.48 -2.14
CA VAL A 35 -15.70 13.45 -2.02
C VAL A 35 -16.18 12.95 -0.64
N ASN A 36 -17.20 13.64 -0.12
CA ASN A 36 -17.89 13.38 1.15
C ASN A 36 -18.46 11.94 1.28
N SER A 37 -17.93 11.15 2.20
CA SER A 37 -18.72 10.49 3.28
C SER A 37 -17.79 9.87 4.35
N GLN A 38 -17.36 10.73 5.28
CA GLN A 38 -16.89 10.43 6.64
C GLN A 38 -15.62 9.58 6.87
N LYS A 39 -14.83 9.24 5.84
CA LYS A 39 -13.43 8.83 6.02
C LYS A 39 -12.57 9.40 4.91
N GLU A 40 -11.40 9.91 5.26
CA GLU A 40 -10.39 10.38 4.31
C GLU A 40 -10.05 9.28 3.29
N PRO A 41 -9.66 9.64 2.04
CA PRO A 41 -9.14 8.66 1.09
C PRO A 41 -8.00 7.84 1.71
N VAL A 42 -7.80 6.61 1.24
CA VAL A 42 -6.65 5.79 1.67
C VAL A 42 -5.38 6.55 1.33
N LYS A 43 -4.63 6.95 2.35
CA LYS A 43 -3.33 7.62 2.21
C LYS A 43 -2.24 6.66 2.64
N PHE A 44 -1.28 6.43 1.75
CA PHE A 44 -0.05 5.71 2.10
C PHE A 44 0.90 6.67 2.82
N GLU A 45 0.52 7.01 4.05
CA GLU A 45 1.29 7.86 4.94
C GLU A 45 1.88 7.04 6.09
N ILE A 46 2.84 7.63 6.79
CA ILE A 46 3.30 7.08 8.05
C ILE A 46 2.20 7.30 9.09
N GLY A 47 1.86 6.24 9.82
CA GLY A 47 0.87 6.33 10.90
C GLY A 47 1.36 7.15 12.09
N ALA A 48 0.81 6.87 13.27
CA ALA A 48 1.19 7.61 14.48
C ALA A 48 2.72 7.57 14.71
N SER A 49 3.33 8.74 14.88
CA SER A 49 4.77 8.87 15.13
C SER A 49 5.06 10.00 16.10
N LYS A 50 6.09 9.80 16.94
CA LYS A 50 6.64 10.83 17.84
C LYS A 50 7.60 11.77 17.10
N PHE A 51 8.15 11.34 15.96
CA PHE A 51 9.15 12.07 15.16
C PHE A 51 8.54 12.69 13.90
N LYS A 52 7.34 13.29 14.00
CA LYS A 52 6.62 13.84 12.83
C LYS A 52 7.42 14.92 12.10
N GLN A 53 8.14 15.75 12.86
CA GLN A 53 8.93 16.84 12.30
C GLN A 53 10.09 16.30 11.45
N GLU A 54 10.86 15.35 11.99
CA GLU A 54 11.98 14.74 11.29
C GLU A 54 11.54 13.95 10.07
N ILE A 55 10.40 13.25 10.15
CA ILE A 55 9.79 12.59 9.00
C ILE A 55 9.44 13.61 7.90
N THR A 56 8.85 14.76 8.28
CA THR A 56 8.48 15.81 7.32
C THR A 56 9.72 16.43 6.67
N ILE A 57 10.77 16.68 7.44
CA ILE A 57 12.06 17.16 6.92
C ILE A 57 12.69 16.12 5.98
N SER A 58 12.63 14.84 6.36
CA SER A 58 13.13 13.74 5.54
C SER A 58 12.41 13.68 4.20
N GLU A 59 11.09 13.84 4.18
CA GLU A 59 10.31 13.90 2.94
C GLU A 59 10.70 15.07 2.04
N LYS A 60 10.83 16.29 2.61
CA LYS A 60 11.33 17.46 1.88
C LYS A 60 12.67 17.16 1.23
N PHE A 61 13.59 16.56 1.98
CA PHE A 61 14.92 16.20 1.48
C PHE A 61 14.84 15.20 0.33
N ILE A 62 14.07 14.11 0.48
CA ILE A 62 13.91 13.08 -0.55
C ILE A 62 13.28 13.67 -1.83
N GLU A 63 12.45 14.71 -1.71
CA GLU A 63 11.90 15.44 -2.84
C GLU A 63 12.86 16.43 -3.50
N ASN A 64 14.09 16.54 -3.00
CA ASN A 64 15.10 17.53 -3.41
C ASN A 64 14.67 18.97 -3.13
N GLN A 65 13.82 19.18 -2.13
CA GLN A 65 13.59 20.51 -1.58
C GLN A 65 14.80 20.94 -0.74
N LYS A 66 15.13 22.22 -0.76
CA LYS A 66 16.23 22.77 0.06
C LYS A 66 15.82 22.73 1.52
N LEU A 67 16.71 22.21 2.37
CA LEU A 67 16.58 22.26 3.82
C LEU A 67 17.30 23.48 4.38
N ALA A 68 16.77 24.03 5.47
CA ALA A 68 17.54 24.96 6.30
C ALA A 68 18.62 24.21 7.11
N ASN A 69 19.71 24.88 7.49
CA ASN A 69 20.78 24.25 8.28
C ASN A 69 20.26 23.59 9.57
N SER A 70 19.28 24.22 10.24
CA SER A 70 18.64 23.66 11.44
C SER A 70 17.78 22.42 11.15
N GLU A 71 17.24 22.28 9.94
CA GLU A 71 16.54 21.08 9.50
C GLU A 71 17.52 19.97 9.13
N GLU A 72 18.64 20.29 8.46
CA GLU A 72 19.69 19.31 8.13
C GLU A 72 20.30 18.67 9.37
N GLU A 73 20.57 19.45 10.41
CA GLU A 73 21.08 18.96 11.68
C GLU A 73 20.18 17.86 12.28
N LEU A 74 18.85 18.03 12.19
CA LEU A 74 17.86 17.11 12.77
C LEU A 74 17.82 15.74 12.10
N VAL A 75 18.24 15.64 10.83
CA VAL A 75 18.22 14.39 10.04
C VAL A 75 19.62 13.97 9.58
N SER A 76 20.67 14.64 10.06
CA SER A 76 22.07 14.40 9.69
C SER A 76 22.49 12.94 9.89
N GLY A 77 22.05 12.32 10.99
CA GLY A 77 22.34 10.91 11.33
C GLY A 77 21.76 9.89 10.35
N ILE A 78 20.78 10.28 9.54
CA ILE A 78 20.08 9.39 8.59
C ILE A 78 20.26 9.82 7.12
N MET A 79 21.08 10.84 6.85
CA MET A 79 21.17 11.45 5.51
C MET A 79 21.51 10.44 4.41
N ASN A 80 22.40 9.49 4.69
CA ASN A 80 22.75 8.40 3.76
C ASN A 80 21.55 7.49 3.44
N PHE A 81 20.65 7.25 4.41
CA PHE A 81 19.42 6.50 4.17
C PHE A 81 18.43 7.30 3.33
N LEU A 82 18.34 8.61 3.55
CA LEU A 82 17.48 9.49 2.76
C LEU A 82 17.92 9.56 1.29
N GLU A 83 19.23 9.61 1.03
CA GLU A 83 19.77 9.52 -0.34
C GLU A 83 19.42 8.18 -1.01
N ASN A 84 19.54 7.07 -0.27
CA ASN A 84 19.10 5.76 -0.77
C ASN A 84 17.59 5.72 -1.04
N LEU A 85 16.77 6.37 -0.22
CA LEU A 85 15.33 6.49 -0.46
C LEU A 85 15.01 7.28 -1.75
N LYS A 86 15.83 8.28 -2.13
CA LYS A 86 15.70 8.95 -3.44
C LYS A 86 15.87 7.97 -4.60
N ILE A 87 16.89 7.11 -4.52
CA ILE A 87 17.13 6.04 -5.53
C ILE A 87 15.92 5.12 -5.60
N SER A 88 15.37 4.75 -4.44
CA SER A 88 14.17 3.92 -4.38
C SER A 88 12.98 4.54 -5.11
N ARG A 89 12.73 5.84 -4.91
CA ARG A 89 11.66 6.58 -5.63
C ARG A 89 11.86 6.62 -7.13
N GLU A 90 13.09 6.53 -7.63
CA GLU A 90 13.33 6.43 -9.07
C GLU A 90 12.75 5.11 -9.64
N TYR A 91 12.78 4.00 -8.91
CA TYR A 91 12.11 2.77 -9.36
C TYR A 91 10.59 2.95 -9.53
N VAL A 92 9.94 3.71 -8.65
CA VAL A 92 8.51 4.04 -8.79
C VAL A 92 8.27 4.92 -10.01
N LYS A 93 9.10 5.94 -10.23
CA LYS A 93 9.02 6.80 -11.42
C LYS A 93 9.18 5.99 -12.71
N GLN A 94 10.15 5.07 -12.76
CA GLN A 94 10.35 4.19 -13.91
C GLN A 94 9.18 3.21 -14.09
N ALA A 95 8.63 2.67 -13.00
CA ALA A 95 7.43 1.84 -13.06
C ALA A 95 6.25 2.61 -13.66
N ARG A 96 6.01 3.86 -13.24
CA ARG A 96 4.94 4.71 -13.78
C ARG A 96 5.12 4.99 -15.27
N LYS A 97 6.33 5.38 -15.68
CA LYS A 97 6.66 5.56 -17.11
C LYS A 97 6.40 4.30 -17.92
N ALA A 98 6.67 3.12 -17.35
CA ALA A 98 6.36 1.85 -17.99
C ALA A 98 4.84 1.61 -18.09
N ILE A 99 4.07 1.95 -17.06
CA ILE A 99 2.59 1.85 -17.09
C ILE A 99 1.98 2.78 -18.14
N GLU A 100 2.44 4.03 -18.22
CA GLU A 100 2.01 5.01 -19.24
C GLU A 100 2.28 4.52 -20.67
N LYS A 101 3.34 3.72 -20.85
CA LYS A 101 3.69 3.07 -22.12
C LYS A 101 3.02 1.70 -22.31
N HIS A 102 2.04 1.35 -21.47
CA HIS A 102 1.36 0.05 -21.44
C HIS A 102 2.28 -1.17 -21.21
N ASP A 103 3.48 -0.95 -20.67
CA ASP A 103 4.47 -1.99 -20.37
C ASP A 103 4.36 -2.48 -18.92
N SER A 104 3.27 -3.19 -18.65
CA SER A 104 2.97 -3.74 -17.32
C SER A 104 4.03 -4.73 -16.82
N LYS A 105 4.73 -5.44 -17.72
CA LYS A 105 5.77 -6.41 -17.33
C LYS A 105 7.00 -5.71 -16.77
N ASN A 106 7.48 -4.65 -17.44
CA ASN A 106 8.60 -3.88 -16.91
C ASN A 106 8.21 -3.06 -15.68
N ALA A 107 6.98 -2.55 -15.61
CA ALA A 107 6.48 -1.90 -14.40
C ALA A 107 6.59 -2.81 -13.16
N VAL A 108 6.13 -4.06 -13.26
CA VAL A 108 6.28 -5.06 -12.18
C VAL A 108 7.75 -5.34 -11.87
N LYS A 109 8.62 -5.39 -12.87
CA LYS A 109 10.07 -5.62 -12.69
C LYS A 109 10.73 -4.47 -11.93
N TYR A 110 10.40 -3.22 -12.24
CA TYR A 110 10.91 -2.05 -11.53
C TYR A 110 10.45 -2.04 -10.07
N LEU A 111 9.15 -2.27 -9.82
CA LEU A 111 8.61 -2.32 -8.45
C LEU A 111 9.24 -3.46 -7.63
N LYS A 112 9.40 -4.66 -8.22
CA LYS A 112 10.08 -5.78 -7.55
C LYS A 112 11.53 -5.45 -7.19
N LYS A 113 12.25 -4.76 -8.08
CA LYS A 113 13.64 -4.32 -7.81
C LYS A 113 13.68 -3.26 -6.70
N GLY A 114 12.81 -2.25 -6.76
CA GLY A 114 12.71 -1.22 -5.72
C GLY A 114 12.40 -1.81 -4.35
N ASN A 115 11.45 -2.75 -4.27
CA ASN A 115 11.14 -3.44 -3.01
C ASN A 115 12.31 -4.28 -2.49
N GLY A 116 13.01 -5.01 -3.37
CA GLY A 116 14.22 -5.74 -2.97
C GLY A 116 15.28 -4.80 -2.38
N PHE A 117 15.50 -3.66 -3.02
CA PHE A 117 16.43 -2.63 -2.53
C PHE A 117 16.00 -2.07 -1.16
N LEU A 118 14.72 -1.70 -0.99
CA LEU A 118 14.19 -1.18 0.27
C LEU A 118 14.28 -2.19 1.41
N ILE A 119 14.00 -3.47 1.16
CA ILE A 119 14.15 -4.54 2.17
C ILE A 119 15.61 -4.66 2.61
N SER A 120 16.55 -4.65 1.69
CA SER A 120 17.98 -4.64 2.03
C SER A 120 18.37 -3.39 2.81
N LEU A 121 17.84 -2.22 2.43
CA LEU A 121 18.08 -0.97 3.14
C LEU A 121 17.54 -1.00 4.58
N LEU A 122 16.37 -1.62 4.80
CA LEU A 122 15.80 -1.81 6.13
C LEU A 122 16.67 -2.72 7.01
N GLN A 123 17.21 -3.80 6.43
CA GLN A 123 18.13 -4.70 7.12
C GLN A 123 19.43 -3.99 7.51
N ILE A 124 19.99 -3.18 6.60
CA ILE A 124 21.17 -2.36 6.89
C ILE A 124 20.86 -1.34 7.98
N ALA A 125 19.71 -0.66 7.91
CA ALA A 125 19.27 0.29 8.94
C ALA A 125 19.22 -0.36 10.33
N SER A 126 18.66 -1.56 10.42
CA SER A 126 18.60 -2.32 11.68
C SER A 126 19.97 -2.70 12.24
N GLY A 127 20.99 -2.86 11.39
CA GLY A 127 22.35 -3.20 11.82
C GLY A 127 23.26 -1.99 12.06
N GLN A 128 22.99 -0.87 11.39
CA GLN A 128 23.87 0.31 11.38
C GLN A 128 23.39 1.44 12.29
N LEU A 129 22.07 1.65 12.41
CA LEU A 129 21.52 2.74 13.21
C LEU A 129 21.51 2.33 14.69
N THR A 130 22.26 3.07 15.49
CA THR A 130 22.43 2.78 16.93
C THR A 130 21.43 3.54 17.80
N THR A 131 20.87 4.64 17.30
CA THR A 131 19.86 5.41 18.03
C THR A 131 18.47 4.91 17.67
N LEU A 132 17.63 4.71 18.70
CA LEU A 132 16.24 4.30 18.51
C LEU A 132 15.47 5.31 17.66
N LYS A 133 15.75 6.61 17.85
CA LYS A 133 15.14 7.70 17.09
C LYS A 133 15.39 7.55 15.59
N ASP A 134 16.65 7.44 15.18
CA ASP A 134 17.02 7.38 13.77
C ASP A 134 16.47 6.11 13.11
N TYR A 135 16.55 4.98 13.82
CA TYR A 135 15.99 3.72 13.36
C TYR A 135 14.47 3.82 13.15
N GLU A 136 13.72 4.33 14.12
CA GLU A 136 12.26 4.47 13.99
C GLU A 136 11.85 5.38 12.83
N ILE A 137 12.60 6.46 12.58
CA ILE A 137 12.34 7.36 11.44
C ILE A 137 12.59 6.62 10.12
N VAL A 138 13.75 5.99 9.98
CA VAL A 138 14.15 5.29 8.75
C VAL A 138 13.26 4.07 8.48
N GLU A 139 12.92 3.29 9.50
CA GLU A 139 11.98 2.17 9.40
C GLU A 139 10.64 2.65 8.86
N LYS A 140 10.10 3.75 9.40
CA LYS A 140 8.81 4.28 8.97
C LYS A 140 8.82 4.76 7.53
N LEU A 141 9.88 5.47 7.11
CA LEU A 141 10.03 5.93 5.73
C LEU A 141 10.13 4.73 4.76
N ILE A 142 11.00 3.76 5.07
CA ILE A 142 11.22 2.58 4.21
C ILE A 142 9.95 1.73 4.12
N CYS A 143 9.33 1.39 5.26
CA CYS A 143 8.15 0.53 5.28
C CYS A 143 6.95 1.19 4.58
N SER A 144 6.81 2.52 4.69
CA SER A 144 5.81 3.27 3.92
C SER A 144 6.03 3.14 2.41
N GLU A 145 7.26 3.31 1.93
CA GLU A 145 7.59 3.16 0.51
C GLU A 145 7.41 1.71 0.01
N ILE A 146 7.79 0.69 0.81
CA ILE A 146 7.54 -0.71 0.44
C ILE A 146 6.03 -0.96 0.31
N SER A 147 5.24 -0.46 1.25
CA SER A 147 3.78 -0.60 1.23
C SER A 147 3.18 0.00 -0.06
N LYS A 148 3.59 1.22 -0.44
CA LYS A 148 3.18 1.89 -1.69
C LYS A 148 3.51 1.05 -2.92
N MET A 149 4.76 0.58 -3.01
CA MET A 149 5.23 -0.17 -4.18
C MET A 149 4.55 -1.53 -4.31
N GLU A 150 4.40 -2.28 -3.22
CA GLU A 150 3.71 -3.58 -3.23
C GLU A 150 2.21 -3.42 -3.55
N PHE A 151 1.57 -2.35 -3.07
CA PHE A 151 0.20 -2.03 -3.46
C PHE A 151 0.09 -1.77 -4.97
N LEU A 152 0.92 -0.86 -5.53
CA LEU A 152 0.90 -0.60 -6.97
C LEU A 152 1.18 -1.87 -7.78
N ARG A 153 2.14 -2.67 -7.32
CA ARG A 153 2.49 -3.95 -7.94
C ARG A 153 1.32 -4.93 -7.92
N ALA A 154 0.55 -4.99 -6.85
CA ALA A 154 -0.62 -5.86 -6.76
C ALA A 154 -1.65 -5.55 -7.86
N PHE A 155 -1.95 -4.26 -8.09
CA PHE A 155 -2.93 -3.85 -9.09
C PHE A 155 -2.48 -4.16 -10.52
N ILE A 156 -1.19 -3.99 -10.82
CA ILE A 156 -0.63 -4.40 -12.11
C ILE A 156 -0.61 -5.93 -12.25
N LEU A 157 -0.42 -6.68 -11.16
CA LEU A 157 -0.48 -8.15 -11.22
C LEU A 157 -1.90 -8.66 -11.45
N ILE A 158 -2.92 -7.99 -10.91
CA ILE A 158 -4.33 -8.29 -11.18
C ILE A 158 -4.64 -8.09 -12.66
N SER A 159 -4.20 -6.97 -13.25
CA SER A 159 -4.42 -6.69 -14.68
C SER A 159 -3.76 -7.72 -15.60
N LEU A 160 -2.63 -8.29 -15.16
CA LEU A 160 -1.94 -9.38 -15.85
C LEU A 160 -2.53 -10.78 -15.58
N GLY A 161 -3.65 -10.88 -14.85
CA GLY A 161 -4.27 -12.15 -14.48
C GLY A 161 -3.48 -12.97 -13.44
N ARG A 162 -2.47 -12.38 -12.81
CA ARG A 162 -1.57 -13.05 -11.85
C ARG A 162 -2.08 -12.91 -10.41
N VAL A 163 -3.29 -13.39 -10.16
CA VAL A 163 -4.04 -13.16 -8.92
C VAL A 163 -3.26 -13.57 -7.67
N ASN A 164 -2.70 -14.78 -7.60
CA ASN A 164 -1.96 -15.24 -6.41
C ASN A 164 -0.79 -14.32 -6.06
N ASN A 165 0.00 -13.91 -7.07
CA ASN A 165 1.11 -12.97 -6.85
C ASN A 165 0.61 -11.58 -6.40
N ALA A 166 -0.57 -11.16 -6.86
CA ALA A 166 -1.17 -9.91 -6.42
C ALA A 166 -1.60 -9.99 -4.96
N ILE A 167 -2.17 -11.12 -4.53
CA ILE A 167 -2.53 -11.37 -3.13
C ILE A 167 -1.27 -11.30 -2.25
N ASP A 168 -0.18 -11.99 -2.61
CA ASP A 168 1.08 -11.91 -1.87
C ASP A 168 1.60 -10.47 -1.76
N SER A 169 1.36 -9.66 -2.79
CA SER A 169 1.78 -8.26 -2.81
C SER A 169 0.90 -7.39 -1.89
N LEU A 170 -0.41 -7.61 -1.87
CA LEU A 170 -1.31 -6.94 -0.92
C LEU A 170 -1.01 -7.33 0.53
N GLU A 171 -0.65 -8.58 0.80
CA GLU A 171 -0.29 -9.03 2.13
C GLU A 171 0.99 -8.36 2.63
N ARG A 172 2.02 -8.26 1.76
CA ARG A 172 3.21 -7.48 2.09
C ARG A 172 2.88 -6.01 2.33
N ALA A 173 2.07 -5.38 1.47
CA ALA A 173 1.67 -3.99 1.66
C ALA A 173 0.93 -3.76 2.99
N ALA A 174 0.03 -4.67 3.36
CA ALA A 174 -0.69 -4.60 4.63
C ALA A 174 0.22 -4.82 5.84
N LEU A 175 1.19 -5.74 5.75
CA LEU A 175 2.19 -5.97 6.79
C LEU A 175 3.03 -4.71 7.05
N PHE A 176 3.61 -4.12 6.01
CA PHE A 176 4.43 -2.91 6.18
C PHE A 176 3.60 -1.69 6.64
N SER A 177 2.33 -1.60 6.23
CA SER A 177 1.39 -0.61 6.79
C SER A 177 1.13 -0.81 8.28
N THR A 178 1.12 -2.07 8.74
CA THR A 178 0.94 -2.41 10.16
C THR A 178 2.17 -2.00 10.98
N ILE A 179 3.38 -2.26 10.46
CA ILE A 179 4.65 -1.89 11.11
C ILE A 179 4.70 -0.38 11.38
N ILE A 180 4.27 0.45 10.42
CA ILE A 180 4.27 1.92 10.57
C ILE A 180 3.03 2.47 11.27
N HIS A 181 2.21 1.61 11.86
CA HIS A 181 0.96 1.96 12.54
C HIS A 181 -0.06 2.72 11.66
N ASN A 182 -0.04 2.49 10.34
CA ASN A 182 -1.10 2.98 9.46
C ASN A 182 -2.23 1.95 9.38
N HIS A 183 -3.05 1.93 10.44
CA HIS A 183 -4.14 0.98 10.59
C HIS A 183 -5.21 1.13 9.51
N GLN A 184 -5.48 2.36 9.04
CA GLN A 184 -6.45 2.60 7.97
C GLN A 184 -6.04 1.93 6.66
N THR A 185 -4.78 2.09 6.25
CA THR A 185 -4.25 1.44 5.03
C THR A 185 -4.20 -0.07 5.21
N CYS A 186 -3.73 -0.57 6.36
CA CYS A 186 -3.73 -2.01 6.65
C CYS A 186 -5.13 -2.64 6.52
N LEU A 187 -6.14 -2.04 7.16
CA LEU A 187 -7.53 -2.48 7.10
C LEU A 187 -8.09 -2.46 5.67
N THR A 188 -7.80 -1.39 4.94
CA THR A 188 -8.26 -1.25 3.55
C THR A 188 -7.64 -2.32 2.65
N LEU A 189 -6.33 -2.55 2.76
CA LEU A 189 -5.62 -3.54 1.96
C LEU A 189 -6.13 -4.97 2.21
N ASN A 190 -6.39 -5.32 3.48
CA ASN A 190 -6.97 -6.60 3.84
C ASN A 190 -8.41 -6.78 3.31
N TYR A 191 -9.21 -5.72 3.36
CA TYR A 191 -10.55 -5.74 2.78
C TYR A 191 -10.52 -5.87 1.24
N VAL A 192 -9.62 -5.15 0.57
CA VAL A 192 -9.41 -5.26 -0.89
C VAL A 192 -8.96 -6.66 -1.27
N LYS A 193 -8.05 -7.28 -0.50
CA LYS A 193 -7.66 -8.69 -0.65
C LYS A 193 -8.88 -9.61 -0.63
N ALA A 194 -9.75 -9.47 0.37
CA ALA A 194 -10.97 -10.27 0.48
C ALA A 194 -11.92 -10.10 -0.72
N LEU A 195 -12.09 -8.87 -1.21
CA LEU A 195 -12.89 -8.60 -2.41
C LEU A 195 -12.29 -9.24 -3.66
N ILE A 196 -10.98 -9.15 -3.87
CA ILE A 196 -10.30 -9.76 -5.03
C ILE A 196 -10.51 -11.27 -5.01
N LEU A 197 -10.34 -11.92 -3.87
CA LEU A 197 -10.57 -13.36 -3.71
C LEU A 197 -12.03 -13.72 -4.06
N LEU A 198 -12.99 -12.93 -3.58
CA LEU A 198 -14.42 -13.13 -3.86
C LEU A 198 -14.72 -13.02 -5.37
N PHE A 199 -14.27 -11.95 -6.02
CA PHE A 199 -14.53 -11.71 -7.44
C PHE A 199 -13.83 -12.69 -8.38
N HIS A 200 -12.73 -13.31 -7.95
CA HIS A 200 -12.06 -14.38 -8.70
C HIS A 200 -12.59 -15.79 -8.36
N GLY A 201 -13.66 -15.89 -7.58
CA GLY A 201 -14.31 -17.17 -7.27
C GLY A 201 -13.58 -18.03 -6.23
N LEU A 202 -12.59 -17.47 -5.52
CA LEU A 202 -11.82 -18.14 -4.47
C LEU A 202 -12.56 -18.03 -3.12
N TYR A 203 -13.78 -18.57 -3.05
CA TYR A 203 -14.72 -18.27 -1.95
C TYR A 203 -14.24 -18.69 -0.56
N ASN A 204 -13.60 -19.86 -0.43
CA ASN A 204 -13.02 -20.29 0.85
C ASN A 204 -11.98 -19.29 1.37
N ASN A 205 -11.08 -18.85 0.49
CA ASN A 205 -10.05 -17.87 0.82
C ASN A 205 -10.67 -16.51 1.12
N ALA A 206 -11.71 -16.10 0.37
CA ALA A 206 -12.43 -14.87 0.62
C ALA A 206 -13.10 -14.86 2.00
N ILE A 207 -13.74 -15.97 2.40
CA ILE A 207 -14.37 -16.12 3.72
C ILE A 207 -13.32 -15.98 4.83
N MET A 208 -12.18 -16.67 4.70
CA MET A 208 -11.08 -16.55 5.67
C MET A 208 -10.53 -15.12 5.73
N ALA A 209 -10.35 -14.47 4.58
CA ALA A 209 -9.89 -13.08 4.52
C ALA A 209 -10.89 -12.10 5.13
N TYR A 210 -12.20 -12.29 4.96
CA TYR A 210 -13.21 -11.48 5.63
C TYR A 210 -13.21 -11.68 7.14
N ASN A 211 -13.09 -12.91 7.64
CA ASN A 211 -12.99 -13.17 9.09
C ASN A 211 -11.77 -12.46 9.69
N PHE A 212 -10.60 -12.62 9.08
CA PHE A 212 -9.38 -11.97 9.53
C PHE A 212 -9.49 -10.43 9.52
N THR A 213 -10.08 -9.87 8.46
CA THR A 213 -10.28 -8.41 8.36
C THR A 213 -11.32 -7.92 9.37
N GLU A 214 -12.34 -8.72 9.68
CA GLU A 214 -13.34 -8.44 10.71
C GLU A 214 -12.71 -8.39 12.10
N GLU A 215 -11.84 -9.34 12.43
CA GLU A 215 -11.06 -9.37 13.69
C GLU A 215 -10.16 -8.13 13.80
N LEU A 216 -9.41 -7.79 12.75
CA LEU A 216 -8.61 -6.56 12.73
C LEU A 216 -9.47 -5.30 12.89
N ALA A 217 -10.62 -5.24 12.23
CA ALA A 217 -11.53 -4.11 12.34
C ALA A 217 -12.08 -3.96 13.77
N ASP A 218 -12.29 -5.05 14.49
CA ASP A 218 -12.69 -5.02 15.89
C ASP A 218 -11.58 -4.47 16.79
N ILE A 219 -10.34 -4.93 16.61
CA ILE A 219 -9.16 -4.45 17.35
C ILE A 219 -8.98 -2.94 17.17
N TYR A 220 -9.16 -2.43 15.94
CA TYR A 220 -9.03 -1.00 15.63
C TYR A 220 -10.34 -0.21 15.78
N ASN A 221 -11.39 -0.80 16.37
CA ASN A 221 -12.69 -0.17 16.61
C ASN A 221 -13.40 0.38 15.35
N ASP A 222 -13.20 -0.22 14.17
CA ASP A 222 -13.86 0.14 12.91
C ASP A 222 -15.16 -0.65 12.69
N LYS A 223 -16.22 -0.26 13.40
CA LYS A 223 -17.54 -0.91 13.32
C LYS A 223 -18.11 -0.99 11.90
N ARG A 224 -17.83 0.01 11.06
CA ARG A 224 -18.33 0.05 9.67
C ARG A 224 -17.63 -1.00 8.82
N LEU A 225 -16.31 -1.14 8.95
CA LEU A 225 -15.58 -2.16 8.22
C LEU A 225 -15.92 -3.57 8.72
N LYS A 226 -16.11 -3.74 10.04
CA LYS A 226 -16.61 -4.98 10.62
C LYS A 226 -17.92 -5.43 9.94
N LEU A 227 -18.89 -4.52 9.84
CA LEU A 227 -20.15 -4.78 9.13
C LEU A 227 -19.95 -5.13 7.65
N LYS A 228 -19.07 -4.40 6.94
CA LYS A 228 -18.75 -4.71 5.54
C LYS A 228 -18.17 -6.13 5.38
N CYS A 229 -17.31 -6.56 6.30
CA CYS A 229 -16.73 -7.90 6.29
C CYS A 229 -17.80 -8.97 6.54
N ALA A 230 -18.71 -8.75 7.49
CA ALA A 230 -19.84 -9.65 7.74
C ALA A 230 -20.74 -9.81 6.51
N ILE A 231 -21.05 -8.70 5.81
CA ILE A 231 -21.82 -8.74 4.56
C ILE A 231 -21.06 -9.51 3.47
N GLY A 232 -19.78 -9.20 3.26
CA GLY A 232 -18.93 -9.85 2.25
C GLY A 232 -18.81 -11.37 2.48
N LYS A 233 -18.65 -11.78 3.74
CA LYS A 233 -18.64 -13.19 4.17
C LYS A 233 -19.96 -13.88 3.85
N SER A 234 -21.10 -13.28 4.20
CA SER A 234 -22.42 -13.83 3.90
C SER A 234 -22.65 -14.01 2.40
N ILE A 235 -22.21 -13.05 1.58
CA ILE A 235 -22.26 -13.15 0.11
C ILE A 235 -21.38 -14.33 -0.38
N ALA A 236 -20.15 -14.45 0.12
CA ALA A 236 -19.24 -15.53 -0.27
C ALA A 236 -19.83 -16.92 0.07
N LEU A 237 -20.39 -17.07 1.28
CA LEU A 237 -21.05 -18.31 1.73
C LEU A 237 -22.26 -18.66 0.86
N TYR A 238 -23.08 -17.66 0.52
CA TYR A 238 -24.25 -17.87 -0.33
C TYR A 238 -23.87 -18.36 -1.73
N ILE A 239 -22.89 -17.71 -2.38
CA ILE A 239 -22.43 -18.08 -3.72
C ILE A 239 -21.78 -19.47 -3.72
N GLN A 240 -20.99 -19.78 -2.69
CA GLN A 240 -20.38 -21.11 -2.54
C GLN A 240 -21.45 -22.21 -2.48
N ARG A 241 -22.49 -22.02 -1.67
CA ARG A 241 -23.60 -22.98 -1.55
C ARG A 241 -24.34 -23.19 -2.87
N LEU A 242 -24.62 -22.11 -3.62
CA LEU A 242 -25.26 -22.22 -4.93
C LEU A 242 -24.46 -23.05 -5.95
N LYS A 243 -23.13 -23.00 -5.89
CA LYS A 243 -22.26 -23.78 -6.78
C LYS A 243 -22.14 -25.26 -6.41
N CYS A 244 -22.42 -25.64 -5.16
CA CYS A 244 -22.43 -27.05 -4.74
C CYS A 244 -23.76 -27.77 -5.03
N VAL A 245 -24.83 -27.03 -5.36
CA VAL A 245 -26.16 -27.58 -5.66
C VAL A 245 -26.36 -27.81 -7.17
N ARG A 246 -25.38 -27.46 -8.01
CA ARG A 246 -25.31 -27.80 -9.43
C ARG A 246 -24.20 -28.81 -9.65
#